data_AF-A0A542DYT9-F1
#
_entry.id   AF-A0A542DYT9-F1
#
_cell.length_a   1.000
_cell.length_b   1.000
_cell.length_c   1.000
_cell.angle_alpha   90.00
_cell.angle_beta   90.00
_cell.angle_gamma   90.00
#
_symmetry.space_group_name_H-M   'P 1'
#
loop_
_entity.id
_entity.type
_entity.pdbx_description
1 polymer ?
#
loop_
_entity_poly.entity_id
_entity_poly.type
_entity_poly.pdbx_seq_one_letter_code
_entity_poly.pdbx_strand_id
1 'polypeptide(L)'
;MFAMDPAGVRRAGDGLEGPSRTARAVAARLQGATVPRGAPDLSAGAEIGAFLDVEADGLRSLAVELGLLRDAADAGAASVAAADAAAAQRFARPTSAALREALG
;
A
#
# COMPACT_ATOMS: atom_id res chain seq x y z
N MET A 1 23.34 -12.52 3.02
CA MET A 1 22.13 -12.72 2.19
C MET A 1 20.94 -12.41 3.09
N PHE A 2 20.20 -11.34 2.84
CA PHE A 2 18.99 -11.04 3.62
C PHE A 2 17.84 -11.87 3.05
N ALA A 3 17.37 -12.86 3.81
CA ALA A 3 16.14 -13.57 3.46
C ALA A 3 14.98 -12.59 3.70
N MET A 4 14.39 -12.09 2.63
CA MET A 4 13.18 -11.26 2.72
C MET A 4 11.99 -12.19 2.95
N ASP A 5 11.21 -11.96 4.01
CA ASP A 5 10.00 -12.73 4.29
C ASP A 5 8.82 -12.19 3.45
N PRO A 6 8.38 -12.87 2.38
CA PRO A 6 7.30 -12.38 1.54
C PRO A 6 5.96 -12.31 2.28
N ALA A 7 5.75 -13.12 3.32
CA ALA A 7 4.54 -13.05 4.14
C ALA A 7 4.56 -11.79 5.03
N GLY A 8 5.71 -11.46 5.60
CA GLY A 8 5.92 -10.21 6.34
C GLY A 8 5.69 -8.96 5.49
N VAL A 9 6.18 -8.96 4.24
CA VAL A 9 5.98 -7.85 3.29
C VAL A 9 4.51 -7.67 2.94
N ARG A 10 3.77 -8.75 2.62
CA ARG A 10 2.31 -8.66 2.39
C ARG A 10 1.56 -8.14 3.59
N ARG A 11 1.89 -8.62 4.80
CA ARG A 11 1.27 -8.15 6.03
C ARG A 11 1.50 -6.64 6.26
N ALA A 12 2.69 -6.15 5.94
CA ALA A 12 2.97 -4.72 6.01
C ALA A 12 2.12 -3.94 4.99
N GLY A 13 1.99 -4.44 3.75
CA GLY A 13 1.12 -3.86 2.72
C GLY A 13 -0.36 -3.84 3.11
N ASP A 14 -0.89 -4.95 3.64
CA ASP A 14 -2.26 -5.06 4.15
C ASP A 14 -2.54 -4.06 5.29
N GLY A 15 -1.52 -3.78 6.11
CA GLY A 15 -1.57 -2.77 7.16
C GLY A 15 -1.85 -1.34 6.67
N LEU A 16 -1.63 -1.05 5.38
CA LEU A 16 -1.85 0.27 4.77
C LEU A 16 -3.31 0.51 4.35
N GLU A 17 -4.11 -0.55 4.22
CA GLU A 17 -5.52 -0.46 3.80
C GLU A 17 -6.36 0.36 4.79
N GLY A 18 -6.16 0.15 6.10
CA GLY A 18 -6.83 0.91 7.14
C GLY A 18 -6.56 2.42 7.05
N PRO A 19 -5.27 2.85 7.11
CA PRO A 19 -4.88 4.24 6.90
C PRO A 19 -5.40 4.84 5.58
N SER A 20 -5.31 4.11 4.46
CA SER A 20 -5.79 4.59 3.16
C SER A 20 -7.30 4.85 3.19
N ARG A 21 -8.08 3.93 3.76
CA ARG A 21 -9.54 4.10 3.93
C ARG A 21 -9.88 5.28 4.84
N THR A 22 -9.15 5.44 5.94
CA THR A 22 -9.33 6.57 6.86
C THR A 22 -9.05 7.89 6.15
N ALA A 23 -7.95 8.00 5.40
CA ALA A 23 -7.62 9.20 4.64
C ALA A 23 -8.74 9.58 3.65
N ARG A 24 -9.27 8.62 2.88
CA ARG A 24 -10.42 8.86 1.97
C ARG A 24 -11.68 9.31 2.72
N ALA A 25 -11.97 8.68 3.85
CA ALA A 25 -13.15 9.00 4.64
C ALA A 25 -13.06 10.39 5.29
N VAL A 26 -11.86 10.83 5.68
CA VAL A 26 -11.65 12.19 6.20
C VAL A 26 -11.72 13.21 5.06
N ALA A 27 -11.08 12.95 3.92
CA ALA A 27 -11.17 13.82 2.74
C ALA A 27 -12.62 14.08 2.31
N ALA A 28 -13.43 13.02 2.24
CA ALA A 28 -14.84 13.13 1.88
C ALA A 28 -15.65 13.97 2.89
N ARG A 29 -15.31 13.90 4.18
CA ARG A 29 -15.95 14.72 5.22
C ARG A 29 -15.56 16.19 5.10
N LEU A 30 -14.29 16.49 4.80
CA LEU A 30 -13.83 17.87 4.61
C LEU A 30 -14.52 18.52 3.40
N GLN A 31 -14.67 17.81 2.28
CA GLN A 31 -15.40 18.29 1.11
C GLN A 31 -16.90 18.47 1.37
N GLY A 32 -17.48 17.64 2.23
CA GLY A 32 -18.88 17.76 2.65
C GLY A 32 -19.11 18.80 3.75
N ALA A 33 -18.05 19.39 4.32
CA ALA A 33 -18.18 20.34 5.41
C ALA A 33 -18.74 21.67 4.89
N THR A 34 -19.98 21.99 5.26
CA THR A 34 -20.56 23.29 4.96
C THR A 34 -20.02 24.32 5.96
N VAL A 35 -19.20 25.26 5.48
CA VAL A 35 -18.83 26.45 6.28
C VAL A 35 -20.06 27.36 6.38
N PRO A 36 -20.58 27.68 7.59
CA PRO A 36 -21.76 28.52 7.73
C PRO A 36 -21.52 29.90 7.11
N ARG A 37 -22.15 30.17 5.96
CA ARG A 37 -22.06 31.45 5.23
C ARG A 37 -22.76 32.63 5.93
N GLY A 38 -23.30 32.41 7.14
CA GLY A 38 -23.98 33.43 7.95
C GLY A 38 -23.06 34.23 8.87
N ALA A 39 -21.75 33.96 8.87
CA ALA A 39 -20.79 34.82 9.56
C ALA A 39 -20.79 36.21 8.90
N PRO A 40 -20.76 37.31 9.69
CA PRO A 40 -20.78 38.68 9.16
C PRO A 40 -19.58 39.01 8.26
N ASP A 41 -18.59 38.12 8.20
CA ASP A 41 -17.44 38.19 7.32
C ASP A 41 -17.43 37.03 6.32
N LEU A 42 -17.98 37.28 5.13
CA LEU A 42 -18.02 36.33 4.02
C LEU A 42 -16.62 35.95 3.52
N SER A 43 -15.59 36.78 3.81
CA SER A 43 -14.21 36.50 3.42
C SER A 43 -13.60 35.37 4.25
N ALA A 44 -13.79 35.39 5.56
CA ALA A 44 -13.34 34.33 6.46
C ALA A 44 -13.98 32.97 6.11
N GLY A 45 -15.28 32.96 5.73
CA GLY A 45 -15.95 31.74 5.29
C GLY A 45 -15.36 31.15 4.00
N ALA A 46 -14.94 32.01 3.07
CA ALA A 46 -14.28 31.59 1.83
C ALA A 46 -12.87 31.05 2.07
N GLU A 47 -12.10 31.69 2.95
CA GLU A 47 -10.75 31.22 3.33
C GLU A 47 -10.79 29.85 4.02
N ILE A 48 -11.74 29.63 4.93
CA ILE A 48 -11.93 28.34 5.58
C ILE A 48 -12.31 27.27 4.55
N GLY A 49 -13.21 27.59 3.62
CA GLY A 49 -13.59 26.66 2.55
C GLY A 49 -12.39 26.24 1.69
N ALA A 50 -11.59 27.21 1.24
CA ALA A 50 -10.38 26.94 0.47
C ALA A 50 -9.35 26.11 1.23
N PHE A 51 -9.17 26.37 2.53
CA PHE A 51 -8.31 25.56 3.38
C PHE A 51 -8.79 24.10 3.47
N LEU A 52 -10.08 23.88 3.69
CA LEU A 52 -10.66 22.53 3.78
C LEU A 52 -10.51 21.75 2.47
N ASP A 53 -10.63 22.43 1.32
CA ASP A 53 -10.42 21.83 0.00
C ASP A 53 -8.96 21.38 -0.18
N VAL A 54 -7.98 22.22 0.20
CA VAL A 54 -6.55 21.86 0.15
C VAL A 54 -6.24 20.65 1.04
N GLU A 55 -6.78 20.61 2.26
CA GLU A 55 -6.60 19.48 3.18
C GLU A 55 -7.25 18.20 2.64
N ALA A 56 -8.44 18.31 2.04
CA ALA A 56 -9.08 17.17 1.39
C ALA A 56 -8.25 16.62 0.22
N ASP A 57 -7.62 17.49 -0.56
CA ASP A 57 -6.75 17.11 -1.67
C ASP A 57 -5.49 16.41 -1.17
N GLY A 58 -4.87 16.92 -0.11
CA GLY A 58 -3.73 16.28 0.55
C GLY A 58 -4.05 14.87 1.04
N LEU A 59 -5.20 14.69 1.69
CA LEU A 59 -5.65 13.37 2.16
C LEU A 59 -5.97 12.41 1.01
N ARG A 60 -6.50 12.91 -0.12
CA ARG A 60 -6.70 12.09 -1.33
C ARG A 60 -5.35 11.64 -1.90
N SER A 61 -4.37 12.53 -1.98
CA SER A 61 -3.01 12.20 -2.43
C SER A 61 -2.38 11.12 -1.54
N LEU A 62 -2.45 11.29 -0.22
CA LEU A 62 -1.95 10.32 0.74
C LEU A 62 -2.63 8.95 0.57
N ALA A 63 -3.95 8.91 0.36
CA ALA A 63 -4.65 7.66 0.14
C ALA A 63 -4.21 6.92 -1.13
N VAL A 64 -3.83 7.67 -2.18
CA VAL A 64 -3.26 7.12 -3.43
C VAL A 64 -1.86 6.57 -3.17
N GLU A 65 -0.99 7.32 -2.51
CA GLU A 65 0.38 6.88 -2.17
C GLU A 65 0.39 5.60 -1.31
N LEU A 66 -0.51 5.53 -0.32
CA LEU A 66 -0.69 4.32 0.48
C LEU A 66 -1.16 3.12 -0.34
N GLY A 67 -1.98 3.35 -1.37
CA GLY A 67 -2.40 2.32 -2.33
C GLY A 67 -1.22 1.83 -3.17
N LEU A 68 -0.43 2.75 -3.73
CA LEU A 68 0.77 2.41 -4.50
C LEU A 68 1.80 1.63 -3.67
N LEU A 69 1.98 2.00 -2.40
CA LEU A 69 2.88 1.29 -1.50
C LEU A 69 2.39 -0.13 -1.20
N ARG A 70 1.08 -0.33 -1.07
CA ARG A 70 0.47 -1.65 -0.92
C ARG A 70 0.69 -2.50 -2.18
N ASP A 71 0.42 -1.96 -3.36
CA ASP A 71 0.64 -2.66 -4.63
C ASP A 71 2.11 -3.05 -4.82
N ALA A 72 3.03 -2.18 -4.42
CA ALA A 72 4.46 -2.45 -4.44
C ALA A 72 4.87 -3.56 -3.46
N ALA A 73 4.26 -3.60 -2.26
CA ALA A 73 4.48 -4.65 -1.29
C ALA A 73 3.99 -6.01 -1.83
N ASP A 74 2.82 -6.06 -2.46
CA ASP A 74 2.27 -7.28 -3.06
C ASP A 74 3.15 -7.78 -4.22
N ALA A 75 3.55 -6.89 -5.12
CA ALA A 75 4.46 -7.22 -6.23
C ALA A 75 5.83 -7.71 -5.71
N GLY A 76 6.38 -7.04 -4.70
CA GLY A 76 7.64 -7.43 -4.07
C GLY A 76 7.57 -8.82 -3.44
N ALA A 77 6.50 -9.10 -2.67
CA ALA A 77 6.29 -10.40 -2.05
C ALA A 77 6.10 -11.53 -3.09
N ALA A 78 5.38 -11.26 -4.18
CA ALA A 78 5.23 -12.21 -5.28
C ALA A 78 6.57 -12.51 -5.97
N SER A 79 7.38 -11.48 -6.20
CA SER A 79 8.72 -11.61 -6.80
C SER A 79 9.65 -12.47 -5.94
N VAL A 80 9.66 -12.25 -4.62
CA VAL A 80 10.48 -13.05 -3.68
C VAL A 80 10.01 -14.50 -3.67
N ALA A 81 8.70 -14.75 -3.57
CA ALA A 81 8.15 -16.11 -3.60
C ALA A 81 8.49 -16.84 -4.91
N ALA A 82 8.48 -16.15 -6.04
CA ALA A 82 8.86 -16.71 -7.33
C ALA A 82 10.36 -17.07 -7.38
N ALA A 83 11.23 -16.21 -6.83
CA ALA A 83 12.66 -16.46 -6.73
C ALA A 83 12.96 -17.68 -5.84
N ASP A 84 12.28 -17.79 -4.69
CA ASP A 84 12.41 -18.94 -3.78
C ASP A 84 11.95 -20.24 -4.45
N ALA A 85 10.82 -20.21 -5.16
CA ALA A 85 10.32 -21.36 -5.91
C ALA A 85 11.30 -21.78 -7.03
N ALA A 86 11.89 -20.82 -7.74
CA ALA A 86 12.89 -21.10 -8.78
C ALA A 86 14.18 -21.69 -8.19
N ALA A 87 14.63 -21.18 -7.04
CA ALA A 87 15.77 -21.74 -6.32
C ALA A 87 15.49 -23.18 -5.88
N ALA A 88 14.34 -23.44 -5.24
CA ALA A 88 13.94 -24.78 -4.81
C ALA A 88 13.93 -25.79 -5.97
N GLN A 89 13.36 -25.41 -7.13
CA GLN A 89 13.35 -26.26 -8.33
C GLN A 89 14.76 -26.54 -8.87
N ARG A 90 15.64 -25.53 -8.87
CA ARG A 90 17.02 -25.65 -9.32
C ARG A 90 17.84 -26.60 -8.46
N PHE A 91 17.60 -26.64 -7.15
CA PHE A 91 18.32 -27.54 -6.23
C PHE A 91 17.64 -28.93 -6.07
N ALA A 92 16.38 -29.09 -6.47
CA ALA A 92 15.69 -30.38 -6.45
C ALA A 92 16.03 -31.29 -7.65
N ARG A 93 16.32 -30.72 -8.84
CA ARG A 93 16.54 -31.48 -10.09
C ARG A 93 17.93 -32.14 -10.27
N PRO A 94 19.07 -31.51 -9.93
CA PRO A 94 20.39 -32.12 -10.12
C PRO A 94 20.64 -33.25 -9.11
N THR A 95 20.23 -33.03 -7.87
CA THR A 95 20.50 -33.93 -6.75
C THR A 95 19.77 -35.26 -6.91
N SER A 96 18.53 -35.26 -7.41
CA SER A 96 17.74 -36.49 -7.58
C SER A 96 18.05 -37.29 -8.85
N ALA A 97 18.59 -36.66 -9.90
CA ALA A 97 19.08 -37.35 -11.09
C ALA A 97 20.45 -38.00 -10.80
N ALA A 98 21.38 -37.23 -10.24
CA ALA A 98 22.69 -37.73 -9.84
C ALA A 98 22.61 -38.75 -8.68
N LEU A 99 21.69 -38.60 -7.69
CA LEU A 99 21.48 -39.64 -6.67
C LEU A 99 20.87 -40.91 -7.26
N ARG A 100 19.89 -40.82 -8.17
CA ARG A 100 19.29 -42.03 -8.78
C ARG A 100 20.30 -42.79 -9.61
N GLU A 101 21.16 -42.08 -10.34
CA GLU A 101 22.25 -42.68 -11.11
C GLU A 101 23.33 -43.29 -10.19
N ALA A 102 23.59 -42.69 -9.03
CA ALA A 102 24.51 -43.23 -8.03
C ALA A 102 23.92 -44.37 -7.16
N LEU A 103 22.59 -44.49 -7.08
CA LEU A 103 21.90 -45.46 -6.23
C LEU A 103 21.39 -46.71 -6.95
N GLY A 104 21.25 -46.69 -8.29
CA GLY A 104 20.93 -47.88 -9.09
C GLY A 104 19.52 -48.44 -8.88
#